data_AF-A0A6G3WYA2-F1
#
_entry.id   AF-A0A6G3WYA2-F1
#
_cell.length_a   1.000
_cell.length_b   1.000
_cell.length_c   1.000
_cell.angle_alpha   90.00
_cell.angle_beta   90.00
_cell.angle_gamma   90.00
#
_symmetry.space_group_name_H-M   'P 1'
#
loop_
_entity.id
_entity.type
_entity.pdbx_description
1 polymer ?
#
loop_
_entity_poly.entity_id
_entity_poly.type
_entity_poly.pdbx_seq_one_letter_code
_entity_poly.pdbx_strand_id
1 'polypeptide(L)' 'EEAYFHHELGVLALCTGNPDRARTELETSIGMRGALADKSGAVAGRRALALVADRSGDFAPIGRTS' A
#
# COMPACT_ATOMS: atom_id res chain seq x y z
N GLU A 1 11.98 12.83 1.79
CA GLU A 1 12.35 12.09 0.57
C GLU A 1 12.18 10.58 0.74
N GLU A 2 12.66 9.99 1.83
CA GLU A 2 12.56 8.55 2.14
C GLU A 2 11.15 7.95 2.00
N ALA A 3 10.12 8.63 2.49
CA ALA A 3 8.73 8.18 2.34
C ALA A 3 8.30 8.03 0.87
N TYR A 4 8.79 8.90 -0.03
CA TYR A 4 8.51 8.78 -1.46
C TYR A 4 9.22 7.56 -2.05
N PHE A 5 10.48 7.32 -1.69
CA PHE A 5 11.22 6.13 -2.15
C PHE A 5 10.52 4.83 -1.74
N HIS A 6 10.08 4.72 -0.49
CA HIS A 6 9.29 3.57 -0.05
C HIS A 6 7.96 3.44 -0.80
N HIS A 7 7.34 4.55 -1.20
CA HIS A 7 6.14 4.49 -2.04
C HIS A 7 6.43 3.89 -3.41
N GLU A 8 7.48 4.37 -4.08
CA GLU A 8 7.90 3.87 -5.39
C GLU A 8 8.35 2.41 -5.35
N LEU A 9 9.08 2.00 -4.30
CA LEU A 9 9.44 0.60 -4.08
C LEU A 9 8.22 -0.29 -3.89
N GLY A 10 7.20 0.21 -3.19
CA GLY A 10 5.92 -0.48 -3.03
C GLY A 10 5.19 -0.67 -4.35
N VAL A 11 5.12 0.37 -5.18
CA VAL A 11 4.51 0.31 -6.53
C VAL A 11 5.29 -0.64 -7.44
N LEU A 12 6.63 -0.58 -7.42
CA LEU A 12 7.49 -1.48 -8.20
C LEU A 12 7.30 -2.94 -7.79
N ALA A 13 7.25 -3.22 -6.48
CA ALA A 13 7.01 -4.57 -5.95
C ALA A 13 5.63 -5.09 -6.38
N LEU A 14 4.60 -4.24 -6.37
CA LEU A 14 3.27 -4.61 -6.86
C LEU A 14 3.26 -4.95 -8.35
N CYS A 15 3.93 -4.13 -9.18
CA CYS A 15 4.06 -4.35 -10.62
C CYS A 15 4.88 -5.60 -10.97
N THR A 16 5.80 -6.00 -10.11
CA THR A 16 6.65 -7.19 -10.27
C THR A 16 6.08 -8.45 -9.62
N GLY A 17 4.84 -8.39 -9.10
CA GLY A 17 4.14 -9.55 -8.56
C GLY A 17 4.56 -9.96 -7.15
N ASN A 18 5.12 -9.02 -6.36
CA ASN A 18 5.52 -9.26 -4.98
C ASN A 18 4.66 -8.43 -4.00
N PRO A 19 3.43 -8.89 -3.67
CA PRO A 19 2.49 -8.11 -2.87
C PRO A 19 2.92 -7.96 -1.39
N ASP A 20 3.61 -8.94 -0.81
CA ASP A 20 4.07 -8.86 0.58
C ASP A 20 5.15 -7.78 0.74
N ARG A 21 6.07 -7.71 -0.22
CA ARG A 21 7.04 -6.62 -0.27
C ARG A 21 6.36 -5.29 -0.53
N ALA A 22 5.39 -5.24 -1.45
CA ALA A 22 4.63 -4.03 -1.73
C ALA A 22 3.95 -3.47 -0.47
N ARG A 23 3.35 -4.33 0.35
CA ARG A 23 2.74 -3.96 1.64
C ARG A 23 3.75 -3.33 2.58
N THR A 24 4.88 -4.00 2.80
CA THR A 24 5.93 -3.56 3.75
C THR A 24 6.44 -2.15 3.41
N GLU A 25 6.72 -1.91 2.13
CA GLU A 25 7.22 -0.63 1.65
C GLU A 25 6.14 0.47 1.77
N LEU A 26 4.88 0.17 1.43
CA LEU A 26 3.78 1.12 1.53
C LEU A 26 3.40 1.46 2.99
N GLU A 27 3.42 0.50 3.91
CA GLU A 27 3.18 0.74 5.33
C GLU A 27 4.26 1.63 5.94
N THR A 28 5.52 1.38 5.59
CA THR A 28 6.67 2.22 5.99
C THR A 28 6.49 3.66 5.49
N SER A 29 6.16 3.80 4.21
CA SER A 29 5.87 5.08 3.56
C SER A 29 4.74 5.86 4.24
N ILE A 30 3.64 5.19 4.62
CA ILE A 30 2.52 5.80 5.33
C ILE A 30 2.92 6.21 6.75
N GLY A 31 3.65 5.36 7.48
CA GLY A 31 4.12 5.64 8.84
C GLY A 31 4.97 6.91 8.89
N MET A 32 5.92 7.05 7.96
CA MET A 32 6.75 8.26 7.83
C MET A 32 5.91 9.52 7.54
N ARG A 33 4.92 9.43 6.66
CA ARG A 33 4.03 10.56 6.35
C ARG A 33 3.07 10.91 7.50
N GLY A 34 2.67 9.93 8.29
CA GLY A 34 1.93 10.14 9.53
C GLY A 34 2.73 10.99 10.52
N ALA A 35 4.02 10.69 10.69
CA ALA A 35 4.92 11.46 11.55
C ALA A 35 5.13 12.91 11.06
N LEU A 36 5.06 13.14 9.75
CA LEU A 36 5.20 14.46 9.12
C LEU A 36 3.87 15.21 8.92
N ALA A 37 2.74 14.66 9.40
CA ALA A 37 1.39 15.17 9.15
C ALA A 37 1.02 15.36 7.66
N ASP A 38 1.70 14.64 6.74
CA ASP A 38 1.37 14.61 5.31
C ASP A 38 0.16 13.71 5.04
N LYS A 39 -1.02 14.30 5.11
CA LYS A 39 -2.30 13.60 4.92
C LYS A 39 -2.47 13.11 3.49
N SER A 40 -2.08 13.91 2.50
CA SER A 40 -2.29 13.59 1.09
C SER A 40 -1.45 12.39 0.66
N GLY A 41 -0.17 12.37 1.03
CA GLY A 41 0.69 11.22 0.72
C GLY A 41 0.31 9.98 1.52
N ALA A 42 -0.22 10.11 2.75
CA ALA A 42 -0.77 8.97 3.49
C ALA A 42 -2.03 8.38 2.81
N VAL A 43 -2.91 9.22 2.23
CA VAL A 43 -4.05 8.77 1.43
C VAL A 43 -3.59 8.02 0.19
N ALA A 44 -2.59 8.54 -0.53
CA ALA A 44 -2.02 7.87 -1.70
C ALA A 44 -1.47 6.48 -1.34
N GLY A 45 -0.73 6.36 -0.24
CA GLY A 45 -0.25 5.07 0.26
C GLY A 45 -1.38 4.09 0.60
N ARG A 46 -2.46 4.54 1.25
CA ARG A 46 -3.62 3.66 1.55
C ARG A 46 -4.33 3.15 0.31
N ARG A 47 -4.44 3.98 -0.74
CA ARG A 47 -5.00 3.56 -2.03
C ARG A 47 -4.14 2.47 -2.67
N ALA A 48 -2.82 2.61 -2.61
CA ALA A 48 -1.91 1.58 -3.09
C ALA A 48 -2.03 0.28 -2.26
N LEU A 49 -2.20 0.35 -0.94
CA LEU A 49 -2.44 -0.83 -0.10
C LEU A 49 -3.75 -1.56 -0.44
N ALA A 50 -4.80 -0.83 -0.81
CA ALA A 50 -6.04 -1.47 -1.29
C ALA A 50 -5.77 -2.31 -2.55
N LEU A 51 -4.97 -1.79 -3.49
CA LEU A 51 -4.57 -2.53 -4.70
C LEU A 51 -3.71 -3.76 -4.37
N VAL A 52 -2.86 -3.68 -3.35
CA VAL A 52 -2.10 -4.83 -2.84
C VAL A 52 -3.04 -5.90 -2.31
N ALA A 53 -3.99 -5.53 -1.45
CA ALA A 53 -4.96 -6.47 -0.89
C ALA A 53 -5.85 -7.14 -1.96
N ASP A 54 -6.28 -6.37 -2.97
CA ASP A 54 -7.01 -6.91 -4.13
C ASP A 54 -6.17 -7.94 -4.89
N ARG A 55 -4.87 -7.69 -5.07
CA ARG A 55 -3.96 -8.60 -5.79
C ARG A 55 -3.55 -9.81 -4.97
N SER A 56 -3.45 -9.70 -3.65
CA SER A 56 -3.17 -10.82 -2.74
C SER A 56 -4.35 -11.77 -2.58
N GLY A 57 -5.56 -11.36 -2.97
CA GLY A 57 -6.78 -12.10 -2.64
C GLY A 57 -7.17 -11.97 -1.17
N ASP A 58 -6.61 -10.98 -0.44
CA ASP A 58 -6.92 -10.71 0.96
C ASP A 58 -8.30 -10.06 1.12
N PHE A 59 -8.83 -9.46 0.05
CA PHE A 59 -10.23 -9.09 -0.02
C PHE A 59 -11.08 -10.35 -0.21
N ALA A 60 -11.52 -10.93 0.91
CA ALA A 60 -12.71 -11.78 0.88
C ALA A 60 -13.87 -10.94 0.31
N PRO A 61 -14.62 -11.44 -0.70
CA PRO A 61 -15.71 -10.69 -1.28
C PRO A 61 -16.76 -10.39 -0.21
N ILE A 62 -17.00 -9.11 0.04
CA ILE A 62 -18.10 -8.64 0.89
C ILE A 62 -19.39 -8.87 0.08
N GLY A 63 -19.93 -10.09 0.14
CA GLY A 63 -21.21 -10.43 -0.50
C GLY A 63 -21.22 -11.75 -1.27
N ARG A 64 -21.25 -12.86 -0.54
CA ARG A 64 -22.05 -14.02 -0.95
C ARG A 64 -22.76 -14.58 0.29
N THR A 65 -23.87 -13.95 0.66
CA THR A 65 -24.91 -14.65 1.42
C THR A 65 -25.58 -15.59 0.44
N SER A 66 -25.34 -16.90 0.60
CA SER A 66 -26.18 -17.94 -0.01
C SER A 66 -27.50 -18.03 0.74
#